data_AF-A0A970G7A6-F1
#
_entry.id   AF-A0A970G7A6-F1
#
_cell.length_a   1.000
_cell.length_b   1.000
_cell.length_c   1.000
_cell.angle_alpha   90.00
_cell.angle_beta   90.00
_cell.angle_gamma   90.00
#
_symmetry.space_group_name_H-M   'P 1'
#
loop_
_entity.id
_entity.type
_entity.pdbx_description
1 polymer ?
#
loop_
_entity_poly.entity_id
_entity_poly.type
_entity_poly.pdbx_seq_one_letter_code
_entity_poly.pdbx_strand_id
1 'polypeptide(L)'
;FVVAEYLYTHYPQQAEGELTKIRARVVCEPALSKVARQLNLGKYLLLGKGEEKSGGRNRQSILADAVEAVIGAVYLDQGYEAARDFILEYLEEDIQKTEAGDHYDYKSRLQELVQGKYRDNVSYSILEETGPAHDRTFVAGVFYQDRLLATGKGHSKKEAQQNAASKVLNDKQLLKTIISEKLNG
;
A
#
# COMPACT_ATOMS: atom_id res chain seq x y z
N PHE A 1 -14.51 -8.93 -5.62
CA PHE A 1 -15.61 -8.71 -4.65
C PHE A 1 -15.18 -9.10 -3.23
N VAL A 2 -14.82 -10.37 -2.98
CA VAL A 2 -14.42 -10.90 -1.66
C VAL A 2 -13.47 -9.99 -0.86
N VAL A 3 -12.34 -9.56 -1.45
CA VAL A 3 -11.39 -8.67 -0.77
C VAL A 3 -12.02 -7.33 -0.37
N ALA A 4 -12.88 -6.76 -1.20
CA ALA A 4 -13.54 -5.49 -0.89
C ALA A 4 -14.54 -5.64 0.27
N GLU A 5 -15.30 -6.74 0.28
CA GLU A 5 -16.22 -7.07 1.36
C GLU A 5 -15.47 -7.34 2.68
N TYR A 6 -14.38 -8.10 2.63
CA TYR A 6 -13.51 -8.34 3.78
C TYR A 6 -13.00 -7.00 4.36
N LEU A 7 -12.47 -6.12 3.51
CA LEU A 7 -11.97 -4.82 3.92
C LEU A 7 -13.05 -3.94 4.55
N TYR A 8 -14.23 -3.87 3.93
CA TYR A 8 -15.36 -3.08 4.42
C TYR A 8 -15.86 -3.55 5.79
N THR A 9 -15.91 -4.86 6.00
CA THR A 9 -16.40 -5.47 7.24
C THR A 9 -15.38 -5.42 8.38
N HIS A 10 -14.09 -5.59 8.08
CA HIS A 10 -13.03 -5.65 9.10
C HIS A 10 -12.44 -4.28 9.45
N TYR A 11 -12.49 -3.30 8.54
CA TYR A 11 -11.94 -1.95 8.75
C TYR A 11 -13.00 -0.85 8.53
N PRO A 12 -14.15 -0.88 9.24
CA PRO A 12 -15.28 0.01 8.98
C PRO A 12 -14.99 1.50 9.28
N GLN A 13 -13.90 1.80 9.99
CA GLN A 13 -13.49 3.17 10.33
C GLN A 13 -12.56 3.81 9.28
N GLN A 14 -12.08 3.04 8.31
CA GLN A 14 -11.21 3.55 7.26
C GLN A 14 -12.01 4.19 6.13
N ALA A 15 -11.42 5.21 5.49
CA ALA A 15 -12.04 5.87 4.34
C ALA A 15 -12.04 4.94 3.12
N GLU A 16 -13.08 5.02 2.28
CA GLU A 16 -13.23 4.22 1.06
C GLU A 16 -12.00 4.29 0.14
N GLY A 17 -11.38 5.47 0.03
CA GLY A 17 -10.16 5.65 -0.77
C GLY A 17 -8.98 4.81 -0.27
N GLU A 18 -8.83 4.67 1.04
CA GLU A 18 -7.77 3.84 1.65
C GLU A 18 -8.06 2.36 1.47
N LEU A 19 -9.31 1.93 1.70
CA LEU A 19 -9.74 0.55 1.41
C LEU A 19 -9.53 0.19 -0.08
N THR A 20 -9.76 1.14 -0.98
CA THR A 20 -9.54 0.96 -2.41
C THR A 20 -8.06 0.80 -2.76
N LYS A 21 -7.17 1.57 -2.12
CA LYS A 21 -5.71 1.45 -2.28
C LYS A 21 -5.22 0.07 -1.80
N ILE A 22 -5.65 -0.35 -0.60
CA ILE A 22 -5.31 -1.67 -0.05
C ILE A 22 -5.79 -2.76 -1.00
N ARG A 23 -7.06 -2.71 -1.43
CA ARG A 23 -7.63 -3.68 -2.38
C ARG A 23 -6.80 -3.76 -3.64
N ALA A 24 -6.50 -2.62 -4.28
CA ALA A 24 -5.74 -2.57 -5.53
C ALA A 24 -4.34 -3.18 -5.36
N ARG A 25 -3.73 -3.02 -4.19
CA ARG A 25 -2.40 -3.54 -3.90
C ARG A 25 -2.37 -5.05 -3.66
N VAL A 26 -3.41 -5.62 -3.04
CA VAL A 26 -3.45 -7.07 -2.74
C VAL A 26 -4.02 -7.92 -3.87
N VAL A 27 -4.78 -7.33 -4.79
CA VAL A 27 -5.33 -8.03 -5.97
C VAL A 27 -4.60 -7.67 -7.27
N CYS A 28 -3.37 -7.17 -7.19
CA CYS A 28 -2.56 -6.84 -8.37
C CYS A 28 -1.77 -8.05 -8.89
N GLU A 29 -1.33 -7.96 -10.15
CA GLU A 29 -0.55 -9.02 -10.81
C GLU A 29 0.69 -9.46 -9.99
N PRO A 30 1.51 -8.57 -9.41
CA PRO A 30 2.58 -8.98 -8.50
C PRO A 30 2.10 -9.83 -7.32
N ALA A 31 1.00 -9.44 -6.66
CA ALA A 31 0.46 -10.14 -5.49
C ALA A 31 -0.08 -11.52 -5.89
N LEU A 32 -0.94 -11.59 -6.91
CA LEU A 32 -1.52 -12.86 -7.37
C LEU A 32 -0.44 -13.82 -7.90
N SER A 33 0.60 -13.31 -8.54
CA SER A 33 1.72 -14.16 -8.97
C SER A 33 2.48 -14.78 -7.79
N LYS A 34 2.49 -14.16 -6.60
CA LYS A 34 3.07 -14.77 -5.40
C LYS A 34 2.22 -15.93 -4.91
N VAL A 35 0.90 -15.75 -4.87
CA VAL A 35 -0.06 -16.83 -4.57
C VAL A 35 0.15 -18.01 -5.52
N ALA A 36 0.27 -17.75 -6.82
CA ALA A 36 0.55 -18.78 -7.82
C ALA A 36 1.83 -19.59 -7.52
N ARG A 37 2.87 -18.91 -7.01
CA ARG A 37 4.15 -19.55 -6.66
C ARG A 37 4.05 -20.35 -5.36
N GLN A 38 3.34 -19.86 -4.35
CA GLN A 38 3.04 -20.61 -3.13
C GLN A 38 2.31 -21.92 -3.45
N LEU A 39 1.31 -21.85 -4.33
CA LEU A 39 0.54 -22.99 -4.84
C LEU A 39 1.30 -23.85 -5.86
N ASN A 40 2.51 -23.46 -6.27
CA ASN A 40 3.26 -24.10 -7.35
C ASN A 40 2.47 -24.21 -8.69
N LEU A 41 1.50 -23.32 -8.95
CA LEU A 41 0.61 -23.39 -10.13
C LEU A 41 1.37 -23.45 -11.45
N GLY A 42 2.52 -22.78 -11.51
CA GLY A 42 3.40 -22.83 -12.67
C GLY A 42 3.65 -24.25 -13.18
N LYS A 43 3.78 -25.27 -12.31
CA LYS A 43 4.04 -26.66 -12.72
C LYS A 43 2.86 -27.32 -13.44
N TYR A 44 1.65 -26.85 -13.20
CA TYR A 44 0.41 -27.43 -13.74
C TYR A 44 -0.05 -26.73 -15.02
N LEU A 45 0.57 -25.61 -15.40
CA LEU A 45 0.22 -24.88 -16.61
C LEU A 45 0.49 -25.71 -17.88
N LEU A 46 -0.52 -25.77 -18.74
CA LEU A 46 -0.40 -26.30 -20.09
C LEU A 46 -0.05 -25.17 -21.04
N LEU A 47 1.21 -25.11 -21.47
CA LEU A 47 1.72 -24.04 -22.32
C LEU A 47 2.10 -24.59 -23.69
N GLY A 48 1.89 -23.77 -24.73
CA GLY A 48 2.42 -24.04 -26.05
C GLY A 48 3.96 -24.06 -26.03
N LYS A 49 4.58 -24.83 -26.93
CA LYS A 49 6.05 -25.00 -26.96
C LYS A 49 6.83 -23.68 -27.03
N GLY A 50 6.30 -22.67 -27.72
CA GLY A 50 6.93 -21.34 -27.80
C GLY A 50 6.85 -20.56 -26.49
N GLU A 51 5.71 -20.62 -25.81
CA GLU A 51 5.50 -19.97 -24.52
C GLU A 51 6.36 -20.62 -23.43
N GLU A 52 6.44 -21.96 -23.43
CA GLU A 52 7.33 -22.71 -22.54
C GLU A 52 8.80 -22.28 -22.73
N LYS A 53 9.27 -22.27 -23.99
CA LYS A 53 10.66 -21.90 -24.32
C LYS A 53 11.01 -20.47 -23.97
N SER A 54 10.04 -19.54 -24.01
CA SER A 54 10.24 -18.14 -23.63
C SER A 54 10.09 -17.90 -22.13
N GLY A 55 9.94 -18.95 -21.32
CA GLY A 55 9.85 -18.85 -19.86
C GLY A 55 8.47 -18.46 -19.34
N GLY A 56 7.42 -18.59 -20.14
CA GLY A 56 6.04 -18.21 -19.79
C GLY A 56 5.55 -18.85 -18.49
N ARG A 57 6.02 -20.05 -18.16
CA ARG A 57 5.70 -20.76 -16.90
C ARG A 57 6.00 -19.97 -15.62
N ASN A 58 6.98 -19.07 -15.69
CA ASN A 58 7.39 -18.22 -14.58
C ASN A 58 6.99 -16.74 -14.76
N ARG A 59 6.35 -16.41 -15.90
CA ARG A 59 5.96 -15.03 -16.21
C ARG A 59 4.87 -14.59 -15.25
N GLN A 60 5.06 -13.39 -14.71
CA GLN A 60 4.21 -12.84 -13.66
C GLN A 60 2.74 -12.76 -14.08
N SER A 61 2.46 -12.23 -15.27
CA SER A 61 1.10 -12.11 -15.82
C SER A 61 0.41 -13.46 -15.97
N ILE A 62 1.07 -14.45 -16.58
CA ILE A 62 0.51 -15.81 -16.75
C ILE A 62 0.18 -16.46 -15.40
N LEU A 63 1.04 -16.26 -14.40
CA LEU A 63 0.82 -16.79 -13.07
C LEU A 63 -0.35 -16.10 -12.35
N ALA A 64 -0.50 -14.79 -12.50
CA ALA A 64 -1.64 -14.06 -11.95
C ALA A 64 -2.96 -14.50 -12.60
N ASP A 65 -2.99 -14.55 -13.94
CA ASP A 65 -4.15 -15.00 -14.72
C ASP A 65 -4.55 -16.44 -14.31
N ALA A 66 -3.57 -17.30 -14.05
CA ALA A 66 -3.82 -18.67 -13.60
C ALA A 66 -4.49 -18.72 -12.21
N VAL A 67 -4.13 -17.84 -11.28
CA VAL A 67 -4.79 -17.75 -9.97
C VAL A 67 -6.24 -17.30 -10.13
N GLU A 68 -6.50 -16.29 -10.96
CA GLU A 68 -7.86 -15.84 -11.24
C GLU A 68 -8.69 -16.95 -11.89
N ALA A 69 -8.11 -17.71 -12.82
CA ALA A 69 -8.76 -18.86 -13.44
C ALA A 69 -9.09 -19.96 -12.43
N VAL A 70 -8.19 -20.26 -11.49
CA VAL A 70 -8.44 -21.23 -10.40
C VAL A 70 -9.55 -20.75 -9.49
N ILE A 71 -9.55 -19.47 -9.09
CA ILE A 71 -10.63 -18.87 -8.29
C ILE A 71 -11.97 -19.01 -9.01
N GLY A 72 -12.00 -18.72 -10.32
CA GLY A 72 -13.19 -18.90 -11.16
C GLY A 72 -13.66 -20.34 -11.20
N ALA A 73 -12.74 -21.30 -11.33
CA ALA A 73 -13.07 -22.73 -11.32
C ALA A 73 -13.65 -23.18 -9.97
N VAL A 74 -13.05 -22.78 -8.84
CA VAL A 74 -13.59 -23.06 -7.49
C VAL A 74 -14.99 -22.47 -7.32
N TYR A 75 -15.19 -21.23 -7.77
CA TYR A 75 -16.51 -20.59 -7.72
C TYR A 75 -17.56 -21.34 -8.53
N LEU A 76 -17.21 -21.79 -9.73
CA LEU A 76 -18.13 -22.53 -10.61
C LEU A 76 -18.44 -23.95 -10.09
N ASP A 77 -17.47 -24.60 -9.46
CA ASP A 77 -17.59 -25.99 -8.97
C ASP A 77 -18.25 -26.07 -7.58
N GLN A 78 -17.87 -25.18 -6.67
CA GLN A 78 -18.24 -25.25 -5.23
C GLN A 78 -18.98 -24.02 -4.72
N GLY A 79 -19.19 -23.01 -5.56
CA GLY A 79 -19.94 -21.81 -5.21
C GLY A 79 -19.12 -20.74 -4.48
N TYR A 80 -19.85 -19.72 -4.01
CA TYR A 80 -19.25 -18.49 -3.47
C TYR A 80 -18.43 -18.72 -2.19
N GLU A 81 -18.95 -19.45 -1.21
CA GLU A 81 -18.27 -19.63 0.08
C GLU A 81 -16.92 -20.33 -0.07
N ALA A 82 -16.84 -21.39 -0.89
CA ALA A 82 -15.58 -22.09 -1.15
C ALA A 82 -14.55 -21.18 -1.84
N ALA A 83 -14.99 -20.35 -2.80
CA ALA A 83 -14.11 -19.39 -3.46
C ALA A 83 -13.66 -18.28 -2.49
N ARG A 84 -14.55 -17.83 -1.61
CA ARG A 84 -14.26 -16.84 -0.57
C ARG A 84 -13.18 -17.36 0.39
N ASP A 85 -13.36 -18.56 0.92
CA ASP A 85 -12.42 -19.16 1.86
C ASP A 85 -11.06 -19.39 1.21
N PHE A 86 -11.03 -19.90 -0.03
CA PHE A 86 -9.79 -20.03 -0.81
C PHE A 86 -9.10 -18.67 -0.99
N ILE A 87 -9.81 -17.62 -1.38
CA ILE A 87 -9.21 -16.29 -1.56
C ILE A 87 -8.60 -15.79 -0.24
N LEU A 88 -9.33 -15.91 0.88
CA LEU A 88 -8.88 -15.39 2.16
C LEU A 88 -7.72 -16.19 2.74
N GLU A 89 -7.66 -17.51 2.53
CA GLU A 89 -6.52 -18.36 2.93
C GLU A 89 -5.18 -17.81 2.41
N TYR A 90 -5.15 -17.30 1.18
CA TYR A 90 -3.91 -16.81 0.55
C TYR A 90 -3.71 -15.30 0.62
N LEU A 91 -4.77 -14.50 0.73
CA LEU A 91 -4.67 -13.04 0.67
C LEU A 91 -4.85 -12.33 2.03
N GLU A 92 -5.37 -12.99 3.06
CA GLU A 92 -5.65 -12.33 4.35
C GLU A 92 -4.39 -11.75 5.00
N GLU A 93 -3.28 -12.50 5.02
CA GLU A 93 -2.02 -12.02 5.60
C GLU A 93 -1.49 -10.79 4.84
N ASP A 94 -1.58 -10.79 3.51
CA ASP A 94 -1.17 -9.66 2.68
C ASP A 94 -2.11 -8.47 2.84
N ILE A 95 -3.41 -8.69 3.06
CA ILE A 95 -4.38 -7.64 3.43
C ILE A 95 -4.00 -7.00 4.76
N GLN A 96 -3.77 -7.79 5.80
CA GLN A 96 -3.42 -7.29 7.13
C GLN A 96 -2.08 -6.54 7.11
N LYS A 97 -1.07 -7.07 6.42
CA LYS A 97 0.23 -6.38 6.25
C LYS A 97 0.09 -5.09 5.45
N THR A 98 -0.72 -5.10 4.40
CA THR A 98 -0.94 -3.92 3.57
C THR A 98 -1.73 -2.88 4.33
N GLU A 99 -2.72 -3.27 5.12
CA GLU A 99 -3.47 -2.35 5.98
C GLU A 99 -2.54 -1.73 7.05
N ALA A 100 -1.75 -2.54 7.75
CA ALA A 100 -0.75 -2.05 8.71
C ALA A 100 0.31 -1.16 8.03
N GLY A 101 0.60 -1.42 6.76
CA GLY A 101 1.61 -0.75 5.93
C GLY A 101 1.15 0.50 5.18
N ASP A 102 -0.10 0.58 4.73
CA ASP A 102 -0.68 1.71 3.99
C ASP A 102 -1.10 2.85 4.92
N HIS A 103 -1.25 2.56 6.23
CA HIS A 103 -1.14 3.60 7.24
C HIS A 103 0.13 4.44 7.04
N TYR A 104 1.23 3.89 6.51
CA TYR A 104 2.47 4.62 6.26
C TYR A 104 2.50 5.38 4.93
N ASP A 105 1.39 5.72 4.26
CA ASP A 105 1.40 6.76 3.22
C ASP A 105 0.86 8.13 3.69
N TYR A 106 1.25 8.49 4.92
CA TYR A 106 1.04 9.79 5.52
C TYR A 106 1.55 10.95 4.64
N LYS A 107 2.62 10.75 3.87
CA LYS A 107 3.22 11.76 2.98
C LYS A 107 2.25 12.16 1.88
N SER A 108 1.73 11.19 1.13
CA SER A 108 0.75 11.45 0.07
C SER A 108 -0.53 12.04 0.66
N ARG A 109 -1.02 11.49 1.78
CA ARG A 109 -2.23 11.98 2.45
C ARG A 109 -2.11 13.43 2.94
N LEU A 110 -0.97 13.80 3.52
CA LEU A 110 -0.72 15.18 3.94
C LEU A 110 -0.63 16.11 2.73
N GLN A 111 0.00 15.65 1.64
CA GLN A 111 0.10 16.43 0.41
C GLN A 111 -1.27 16.65 -0.24
N GLU A 112 -2.09 15.61 -0.35
CA GLU A 112 -3.49 15.71 -0.83
C GLU A 112 -4.33 16.65 0.04
N LEU A 113 -4.18 16.59 1.37
CA LEU A 113 -4.91 17.45 2.29
C LEU A 113 -4.55 18.93 2.07
N VAL A 114 -3.25 19.24 1.96
CA VAL A 114 -2.79 20.62 1.79
C VAL A 114 -3.12 21.14 0.39
N GLN A 115 -2.95 20.31 -0.65
CA GLN A 115 -3.28 20.68 -2.02
C GLN A 115 -4.79 20.85 -2.23
N GLY A 116 -5.60 19.91 -1.75
CA GLY A 116 -7.05 19.94 -1.89
C GLY A 116 -7.70 21.10 -1.13
N LYS A 117 -7.19 21.41 0.07
CA LYS A 117 -7.79 22.45 0.93
C LYS A 117 -7.23 23.85 0.67
N TYR A 118 -5.97 23.96 0.25
CA TYR A 118 -5.29 25.25 0.14
C TYR A 118 -4.69 25.58 -1.22
N ARG A 119 -4.62 24.60 -2.15
CA ARG A 119 -3.88 24.69 -3.43
C ARG A 119 -2.36 24.88 -3.26
N ASP A 120 -1.84 24.50 -2.10
CA ASP A 120 -0.41 24.56 -1.76
C ASP A 120 0.17 23.16 -1.59
N ASN A 121 1.48 23.07 -1.32
CA ASN A 121 2.17 21.80 -1.08
C ASN A 121 3.06 21.88 0.18
N VAL A 122 3.34 20.72 0.74
CA VAL A 122 4.37 20.53 1.77
C VAL A 122 5.66 20.02 1.14
N SER A 123 6.82 20.41 1.69
CA SER A 123 8.13 19.92 1.27
C SER A 123 8.78 19.08 2.37
N TYR A 124 9.73 18.24 1.99
CA TYR A 124 10.43 17.33 2.91
C TYR A 124 11.93 17.45 2.72
N SER A 125 12.67 17.51 3.82
CA SER A 125 14.14 17.47 3.80
C SER A 125 14.67 16.50 4.84
N ILE A 126 15.82 15.88 4.56
CA ILE A 126 16.55 15.10 5.55
C ILE A 126 17.42 16.07 6.34
N LEU A 127 17.17 16.15 7.65
CA LEU A 127 17.86 17.05 8.57
C LEU A 127 19.12 16.40 9.13
N GLU A 128 19.05 15.09 9.40
CA GLU A 128 20.16 14.33 9.97
C GLU A 128 20.22 12.91 9.39
N GLU A 129 21.43 12.40 9.25
CA GLU A 129 21.74 11.03 8.85
C GLU A 129 22.88 10.53 9.74
N THR A 130 22.60 9.53 10.58
CA THR A 130 23.53 9.04 11.61
C THR A 130 23.59 7.52 11.63
N GLY A 131 24.66 6.94 12.17
CA GLY A 131 24.83 5.50 12.28
C GLY A 131 25.54 4.83 11.08
N PRO A 132 26.02 3.59 11.26
CA PRO A 132 26.72 2.84 10.22
C PRO A 132 25.78 2.44 9.07
N ALA A 133 26.31 2.08 7.92
CA ALA A 133 25.51 1.80 6.71
C ALA A 133 24.43 0.71 6.89
N HIS A 134 24.67 -0.24 7.80
CA HIS A 134 23.75 -1.35 8.11
C HIS A 134 22.76 -1.04 9.24
N ASP A 135 22.91 0.10 9.94
CA ASP A 135 22.02 0.54 11.02
C ASP A 135 21.92 2.08 11.01
N ARG A 136 21.50 2.60 9.86
CA ARG A 136 21.45 4.03 9.62
C ARG A 136 20.11 4.60 10.07
N THR A 137 20.16 5.66 10.85
CA THR A 137 19.00 6.42 11.29
C THR A 137 18.92 7.73 10.52
N PHE A 138 17.75 8.01 9.94
CA PHE A 138 17.44 9.25 9.24
C PHE A 138 16.45 10.08 10.05
N VAL A 139 16.65 11.39 10.10
CA VAL A 139 15.67 12.35 10.62
C VAL A 139 15.19 13.22 9.47
N ALA A 140 13.90 13.17 9.16
CA ALA A 140 13.27 14.00 8.14
C ALA A 140 12.41 15.09 8.78
N GLY A 141 12.42 16.29 8.21
CA GLY A 141 11.48 17.37 8.53
C GLY A 141 10.43 17.51 7.42
N VAL A 142 9.20 17.83 7.82
CA VAL A 142 8.13 18.27 6.90
C VAL A 142 7.89 19.76 7.08
N PHE A 143 7.84 20.48 5.96
CA PHE A 143 7.79 21.92 5.91
C PHE A 143 6.57 22.42 5.13
N TYR A 144 6.07 23.58 5.53
CA TYR A 144 5.07 24.34 4.80
C TYR A 144 5.54 25.79 4.73
N GLN A 145 5.68 26.34 3.52
CA GLN A 145 6.21 27.70 3.31
C GLN A 145 7.52 27.96 4.10
N ASP A 146 8.49 27.05 3.95
CA ASP A 146 9.81 27.06 4.64
C ASP A 146 9.77 26.94 6.17
N ARG A 147 8.60 26.82 6.78
CA ARG A 147 8.44 26.56 8.21
C ARG A 147 8.39 25.07 8.50
N LEU A 148 9.21 24.62 9.44
CA LEU A 148 9.20 23.24 9.94
C LEU A 148 7.90 22.98 10.73
N LEU A 149 7.10 22.02 10.26
CA LEU A 149 5.88 21.58 10.95
C LEU A 149 6.16 20.45 11.94
N ALA A 150 6.88 19.41 11.51
CA ALA A 150 7.22 18.26 12.35
C ALA A 150 8.48 17.54 11.85
N THR A 151 9.04 16.68 12.71
CA THR A 151 10.16 15.79 12.35
C THR A 151 9.82 14.32 12.60
N GLY A 152 10.31 13.43 11.75
CA GLY A 152 10.15 11.98 11.85
C GLY A 152 11.49 11.26 11.76
N LYS A 153 11.64 10.14 12.49
CA LYS A 153 12.82 9.28 12.44
C LYS A 153 12.49 7.97 11.74
N GLY A 154 13.47 7.35 11.08
CA GLY A 154 13.31 6.02 10.47
C GLY A 154 14.63 5.42 10.01
N HIS A 155 14.63 4.12 9.70
CA HIS A 155 15.79 3.38 9.17
C HIS A 155 15.98 3.58 7.66
N SER A 156 15.04 4.28 7.01
CA SER A 156 15.18 4.76 5.64
C SER A 156 14.70 6.21 5.51
N LYS A 157 15.18 6.92 4.48
CA LYS A 157 14.69 8.27 4.15
C LYS A 157 13.17 8.30 3.94
N LYS A 158 12.61 7.26 3.30
CA LYS A 158 11.17 7.12 3.06
C LYS A 158 10.41 7.01 4.38
N GLU A 159 10.84 6.11 5.27
CA GLU A 159 10.21 5.90 6.57
C GLU A 159 10.26 7.16 7.44
N ALA A 160 11.41 7.84 7.51
CA ALA A 160 11.55 9.09 8.25
C ALA A 160 10.57 10.17 7.76
N GLN A 161 10.38 10.31 6.44
CA GLN A 161 9.42 11.24 5.85
C GLN A 161 7.96 10.87 6.18
N GLN A 162 7.62 9.59 6.12
CA GLN A 162 6.27 9.11 6.46
C GLN A 162 5.95 9.37 7.94
N ASN A 163 6.92 9.13 8.82
CA ASN A 163 6.77 9.41 10.26
C ASN A 163 6.65 10.90 10.56
N ALA A 164 7.32 11.77 9.79
CA ALA A 164 7.18 13.23 9.92
C ALA A 164 5.76 13.68 9.52
N ALA A 165 5.25 13.17 8.39
CA ALA A 165 3.92 13.47 7.90
C ALA A 165 2.82 12.95 8.85
N SER A 166 3.01 11.77 9.43
CA SER A 166 2.09 11.16 10.41
C SER A 166 1.84 12.09 11.60
N LYS A 167 2.91 12.68 12.15
CA LYS A 167 2.80 13.62 13.28
C LYS A 167 1.96 14.84 12.93
N VAL A 168 2.10 15.39 11.74
CA VAL A 168 1.29 16.54 11.29
C VAL A 168 -0.18 16.14 11.15
N LEU A 169 -0.46 14.99 10.52
CA LEU A 169 -1.83 14.51 10.33
C LEU A 169 -2.55 14.20 11.65
N ASN A 170 -1.82 13.76 12.66
CA ASN A 170 -2.36 13.42 13.98
C ASN A 170 -2.44 14.61 14.95
N ASP A 171 -1.84 15.74 14.63
CA ASP A 171 -1.83 16.94 15.47
C ASP A 171 -2.73 18.05 14.91
N LYS A 172 -3.87 18.27 15.57
CA LYS A 172 -4.85 19.31 15.20
C LYS A 172 -4.29 20.73 15.28
N GLN A 173 -3.26 20.98 16.09
CA GLN A 173 -2.64 22.30 16.24
C GLN A 173 -1.69 22.58 15.08
N LEU A 174 -0.92 21.58 14.62
CA LEU A 174 -0.09 21.70 13.42
C LEU A 174 -0.93 21.93 12.17
N LEU A 175 -2.08 21.25 12.05
CA LEU A 175 -3.03 21.51 10.96
C LEU A 175 -3.63 22.93 11.01
N LYS A 176 -3.79 23.52 12.21
CA LYS A 176 -4.24 24.91 12.37
C LYS A 176 -3.16 25.93 11.98
N THR A 177 -1.89 25.62 12.18
CA THR A 177 -0.79 26.48 11.74
C THR A 177 -0.82 26.70 10.22
N ILE A 178 -1.12 25.65 9.45
CA ILE A 178 -1.32 25.72 8.00
C ILE A 178 -2.55 26.61 7.66
N ILE A 179 -3.59 26.61 8.49
CA ILE A 179 -4.80 27.43 8.31
C ILE A 179 -4.52 28.92 8.55
N SER A 180 -3.83 29.27 9.64
CA SER A 180 -3.68 30.65 10.08
C SER A 180 -2.84 31.51 9.14
N GLU A 181 -1.88 30.92 8.43
CA GLU A 181 -0.98 31.68 7.54
C GLU A 181 -1.67 32.09 6.24
N LYS A 182 -2.67 31.33 5.75
CA LYS A 182 -3.46 31.71 4.57
C LYS A 182 -4.36 32.93 4.80
N LEU A 183 -4.68 33.27 6.05
CA LEU A 183 -5.48 34.47 6.37
C LEU A 183 -4.62 35.73 6.46
N ASN A 184 -3.30 35.60 6.48
CA ASN A 184 -2.35 36.71 6.67
C ASN A 184 -1.53 37.04 5.40
N GLY A 185 -1.79 36.38 4.27
CA GLY A 185 -1.17 36.64 2.97
C GLY A 185 -2.23 36.81 1.89
#